data_AF-A0A5P9PVJ3-F1
#
_entry.id   AF-A0A5P9PVJ3-F1
#
_cell.length_a   1.000
_cell.length_b   1.000
_cell.length_c   1.000
_cell.angle_alpha   90.00
_cell.angle_beta   90.00
_cell.angle_gamma   90.00
#
_symmetry.space_group_name_H-M   'P 1'
#
loop_
_entity.id
_entity.type
_entity.pdbx_description
1 polymer ?
#
loop_
_entity_poly.entity_id
_entity_poly.type
_entity_poly.pdbx_seq_one_letter_code
_entity_poly.pdbx_strand_id
1 'polypeptide(L)'
;MTDKAQPKPSKKVPAKVDRAAIVKSLQELSVEAGSPDGTVSLAVNTDGVMTRLALSAGAAKLPPSQLADLVLRTYAQAQRESAKRSAELLAPMGNAGYVTDRLRWRLKFDPGPAPAAPGGEGKDKRGSGVLRDRSGSWREPEKRAEPESDDEFYEKGVRFDPSW
;
A
#
# COMPACT_ATOMS: atom_id res chain seq x y z
N MET A 1 52.09 -49.75 -18.40
CA MET A 1 50.65 -49.71 -18.09
C MET A 1 50.53 -49.46 -16.60
N THR A 2 50.29 -48.22 -16.19
CA THR A 2 49.89 -47.92 -14.80
C THR A 2 48.96 -46.71 -14.83
N ASP A 3 47.85 -46.91 -14.12
CA ASP A 3 46.54 -46.34 -14.32
C ASP A 3 46.45 -44.92 -13.74
N LYS A 4 45.94 -43.97 -14.54
CA LYS A 4 45.61 -42.62 -14.08
C LYS A 4 44.29 -42.68 -13.30
N ALA A 5 44.37 -42.71 -11.97
CA ALA A 5 43.20 -42.46 -11.13
C ALA A 5 42.85 -40.95 -11.18
N GLN A 6 41.89 -40.58 -12.03
CA GLN A 6 41.27 -39.26 -11.99
C GLN A 6 40.45 -39.09 -10.70
N PRO A 7 40.61 -38.00 -9.95
CA PRO A 7 39.73 -37.70 -8.83
C PRO A 7 38.33 -37.37 -9.35
N LYS A 8 37.32 -38.08 -8.82
CA LYS A 8 35.90 -37.90 -9.13
C LYS A 8 35.50 -36.43 -8.87
N PRO A 9 34.71 -35.79 -9.75
CA PRO A 9 34.28 -34.42 -9.55
C PRO A 9 33.35 -34.35 -8.33
N SER A 10 33.81 -33.64 -7.30
CA SER A 10 33.03 -33.33 -6.10
C SER A 10 31.73 -32.63 -6.51
N LYS A 11 30.59 -33.24 -6.18
CA LYS A 11 29.26 -32.63 -6.30
C LYS A 11 29.27 -31.29 -5.56
N LYS A 12 29.19 -30.17 -6.30
CA LYS A 12 28.90 -28.85 -5.72
C LYS A 12 27.55 -28.94 -5.00
N VAL A 13 27.58 -28.89 -3.68
CA VAL A 13 26.37 -28.73 -2.86
C VAL A 13 25.77 -27.37 -3.24
N PRO A 14 24.48 -27.28 -3.62
CA PRO A 14 23.86 -26.00 -3.93
C PRO A 14 23.90 -25.13 -2.68
N ALA A 15 24.40 -23.89 -2.82
CA ALA A 15 24.43 -22.93 -1.73
C ALA A 15 23.01 -22.75 -1.17
N LYS A 16 22.82 -22.96 0.13
CA LYS A 16 21.54 -22.68 0.80
C LYS A 16 21.24 -21.19 0.64
N VAL A 17 20.03 -20.87 0.19
CA VAL A 17 19.56 -19.48 0.12
C VAL A 17 19.61 -18.86 1.51
N ASP A 18 20.34 -17.75 1.66
CA ASP A 18 20.39 -17.00 2.92
C ASP A 18 19.11 -16.17 3.08
N ARG A 19 18.12 -16.77 3.76
CA ARG A 19 16.83 -16.14 4.01
C ARG A 19 16.96 -14.87 4.86
N ALA A 20 17.89 -14.82 5.81
CA ALA A 20 18.04 -13.68 6.70
C ALA A 20 18.57 -12.45 5.94
N ALA A 21 19.55 -12.65 5.06
CA ALA A 21 20.08 -11.59 4.20
C ALA A 21 19.00 -11.01 3.26
N ILE A 22 18.13 -11.86 2.69
CA ILE A 22 17.05 -11.40 1.81
C ILE A 22 15.98 -10.63 2.60
N VAL A 23 15.59 -11.11 3.79
CA VAL A 23 14.64 -10.37 4.64
C VAL A 23 15.17 -8.99 5.01
N LYS A 24 16.45 -8.89 5.38
CA LYS A 24 17.09 -7.60 5.64
C LYS A 24 17.07 -6.70 4.42
N SER A 25 17.41 -7.23 3.25
CA SER A 25 17.38 -6.48 1.99
C SER A 25 15.98 -5.96 1.64
N LEU A 26 14.93 -6.73 1.92
CA LEU A 26 13.55 -6.28 1.76
C LEU A 26 13.19 -5.16 2.72
N GLN A 27 13.61 -5.24 3.99
CA GLN A 27 13.35 -4.19 4.98
C GLN A 27 14.01 -2.85 4.61
N GLU A 28 15.17 -2.90 3.98
CA GLU A 28 15.93 -1.72 3.54
C GLU A 28 15.48 -1.20 2.15
N LEU A 29 14.71 -1.99 1.40
CA LEU A 29 14.31 -1.64 0.03
C LEU A 29 13.27 -0.51 0.04
N SER A 30 13.69 0.63 -0.51
CA SER A 30 12.84 1.74 -0.88
C SER A 30 13.06 2.06 -2.36
N VAL A 31 11.98 2.31 -3.09
CA VAL A 31 12.02 2.67 -4.51
C VAL A 31 11.58 4.11 -4.68
N GLU A 32 12.42 4.91 -5.33
CA GLU A 32 12.11 6.28 -5.72
C GLU A 32 11.60 6.32 -7.16
N ALA A 33 10.53 7.08 -7.40
CA ALA A 33 10.02 7.39 -8.72
C ALA A 33 9.73 8.89 -8.85
N GLY A 34 9.83 9.41 -10.07
CA GLY A 34 9.55 10.80 -10.38
C GLY A 34 8.64 10.95 -11.58
N SER A 35 7.89 12.05 -11.63
CA SER A 35 7.17 12.45 -12.82
C SER A 35 8.15 12.86 -13.92
N PRO A 36 7.79 12.75 -15.22
CA PRO A 36 8.71 13.03 -16.34
C PRO A 36 9.26 14.47 -16.35
N ASP A 37 8.49 15.41 -15.80
CA ASP A 37 8.83 16.83 -15.69
C ASP A 37 9.59 17.19 -14.39
N GLY A 38 9.83 16.21 -13.51
CA GLY A 38 10.46 16.42 -12.21
C GLY A 38 9.60 17.20 -11.21
N THR A 39 8.31 17.39 -11.50
CA THR A 39 7.38 18.11 -10.62
C THR A 39 7.07 17.34 -9.35
N VAL A 40 6.98 16.02 -9.44
CA VAL A 40 6.70 15.10 -8.33
C VAL A 40 7.84 14.10 -8.23
N SER A 41 8.33 13.86 -7.02
CA SER A 41 9.18 12.71 -6.69
C SER A 41 8.65 12.07 -5.41
N LEU A 42 8.67 10.74 -5.35
CA LEU A 42 8.17 10.00 -4.20
C LEU A 42 8.97 8.72 -3.99
N ALA A 43 8.97 8.24 -2.75
CA ALA A 43 9.57 6.97 -2.37
C ALA A 43 8.52 6.04 -1.78
N VAL A 44 8.63 4.75 -2.08
CA VAL A 44 7.71 3.70 -1.66
C VAL A 44 8.48 2.50 -1.14
N ASN A 45 8.08 1.96 0.01
CA ASN A 45 8.69 0.76 0.58
C ASN A 45 8.21 -0.54 -0.13
N THR A 46 8.71 -1.70 0.31
CA THR A 46 8.28 -3.03 -0.21
C THR A 46 6.78 -3.29 -0.06
N ASP A 47 6.15 -2.78 0.98
CA ASP A 47 4.71 -2.97 1.23
C ASP A 47 3.82 -2.09 0.35
N GLY A 48 4.42 -1.12 -0.35
CA GLY A 48 3.72 -0.17 -1.20
C GLY A 48 3.30 1.10 -0.49
N VAL A 49 3.74 1.30 0.74
CA VAL A 49 3.48 2.52 1.51
C VAL A 49 4.42 3.62 1.05
N MET A 50 3.87 4.80 0.78
CA MET A 50 4.67 5.99 0.47
C MET A 50 5.41 6.45 1.72
N THR A 51 6.73 6.53 1.64
CA THR A 51 7.61 6.95 2.74
C THR A 51 8.14 8.38 2.55
N ARG A 52 8.12 8.89 1.31
CA ARG A 52 8.52 10.25 0.98
C ARG A 52 7.67 10.78 -0.17
N LEU A 53 7.33 12.06 -0.09
CA LEU A 53 6.78 12.85 -1.19
C LEU A 53 7.51 14.19 -1.22
N ALA A 54 8.01 14.58 -2.39
CA ALA A 54 8.58 15.89 -2.62
C ALA A 54 8.01 16.48 -3.91
N LEU A 55 7.59 17.74 -3.81
CA LEU A 55 7.04 18.53 -4.91
C LEU A 55 8.02 19.64 -5.25
N SER A 56 8.30 19.84 -6.54
CA SER A 56 9.16 20.93 -6.98
C SER A 56 8.38 22.24 -7.07
N ALA A 57 9.07 23.35 -7.31
CA ALA A 57 8.44 24.64 -7.58
C ALA A 57 7.48 24.62 -8.79
N GLY A 58 7.64 23.66 -9.71
CA GLY A 58 6.73 23.43 -10.82
C GLY A 58 5.31 23.02 -10.37
N ALA A 59 5.18 22.36 -9.22
CA ALA A 59 3.90 21.88 -8.71
C ALA A 59 2.93 23.03 -8.40
N ALA A 60 3.46 24.18 -7.97
CA ALA A 60 2.66 25.37 -7.68
C ALA A 60 2.00 25.98 -8.93
N LYS A 61 2.45 25.61 -10.13
CA LYS A 61 1.90 26.08 -11.41
C LYS A 61 0.80 25.16 -11.94
N LEU A 62 0.61 23.98 -11.36
CA LEU A 62 -0.39 23.02 -11.78
C LEU A 62 -1.73 23.27 -11.08
N PRO A 63 -2.87 23.13 -11.78
CA PRO A 63 -4.16 23.02 -11.13
C PRO A 63 -4.17 21.86 -10.12
N PRO A 64 -4.88 21.98 -8.98
CA PRO A 64 -4.91 20.95 -7.94
C PRO A 64 -5.31 19.55 -8.45
N SER A 65 -6.26 19.49 -9.38
CA SER A 65 -6.67 18.23 -10.01
C SER A 65 -5.55 17.58 -10.83
N GLN A 66 -4.81 18.37 -11.61
CA GLN A 66 -3.69 17.87 -12.40
C GLN A 66 -2.52 17.42 -11.53
N LEU A 67 -2.25 18.12 -10.42
CA LEU A 67 -1.25 17.72 -9.45
C LEU A 67 -1.64 16.39 -8.77
N ALA A 68 -2.90 16.24 -8.37
CA ALA A 68 -3.39 14.98 -7.80
C ALA A 68 -3.23 13.80 -8.78
N ASP A 69 -3.64 13.99 -10.04
CA ASP A 69 -3.48 12.98 -11.09
C ASP A 69 -2.00 12.64 -11.36
N LEU A 70 -1.11 13.63 -11.30
CA LEU A 70 0.32 13.42 -11.47
C LEU A 70 0.92 12.61 -10.31
N VAL A 71 0.55 12.94 -9.07
CA VAL A 71 0.97 12.21 -7.88
C VAL A 71 0.47 10.76 -7.93
N LEU A 72 -0.81 10.53 -8.23
CA LEU A 72 -1.40 9.18 -8.27
C LEU A 72 -0.75 8.31 -9.35
N ARG A 73 -0.50 8.86 -10.54
CA ARG A 73 0.22 8.13 -11.61
C ARG A 73 1.65 7.79 -11.21
N THR A 74 2.38 8.74 -10.65
CA THR A 74 3.76 8.53 -10.18
C THR A 74 3.81 7.49 -9.05
N TYR A 75 2.83 7.51 -8.16
CA TYR A 75 2.73 6.57 -7.05
C TYR A 75 2.47 5.15 -7.52
N ALA A 76 1.55 4.97 -8.47
CA ALA A 76 1.28 3.64 -9.04
C ALA A 76 2.48 3.08 -9.80
N GLN A 77 3.24 3.93 -10.50
CA GLN A 77 4.51 3.53 -11.10
C GLN A 77 5.50 3.04 -10.03
N ALA A 78 5.70 3.80 -8.95
CA ALA A 78 6.57 3.40 -7.85
C ALA A 78 6.11 2.09 -7.19
N GLN A 79 4.80 1.90 -7.03
CA GLN A 79 4.25 0.66 -6.48
C GLN A 79 4.55 -0.56 -7.34
N ARG A 80 4.47 -0.44 -8.67
CA ARG A 80 4.83 -1.53 -9.61
C ARG A 80 6.32 -1.81 -9.57
N GLU A 81 7.14 -0.77 -9.55
CA GLU A 81 8.60 -0.94 -9.50
C GLU A 81 9.06 -1.56 -8.17
N SER A 82 8.50 -1.10 -7.04
CA SER A 82 8.68 -1.73 -5.72
C SER A 82 8.28 -3.21 -5.74
N ALA A 83 7.14 -3.54 -6.36
CA ALA A 83 6.71 -4.92 -6.47
C ALA A 83 7.66 -5.77 -7.34
N LYS A 84 8.18 -5.20 -8.44
CA LYS A 84 9.15 -5.85 -9.32
C LYS A 84 10.46 -6.15 -8.59
N ARG A 85 11.07 -5.15 -7.95
CA ARG A 85 12.33 -5.33 -7.20
C ARG A 85 12.17 -6.31 -6.03
N SER A 86 11.02 -6.27 -5.35
CA SER A 86 10.71 -7.22 -4.28
C SER A 86 10.58 -8.65 -4.81
N ALA A 87 9.98 -8.85 -5.99
CA ALA A 87 9.88 -10.17 -6.63
C ALA A 87 11.25 -10.69 -7.08
N GLU A 88 12.13 -9.83 -7.58
CA GLU A 88 13.51 -10.18 -7.95
C GLU A 88 14.33 -10.64 -6.72
N LEU A 89 14.19 -9.95 -5.58
CA LEU A 89 14.83 -10.35 -4.32
C LEU A 89 14.32 -11.70 -3.79
N LEU A 90 13.03 -11.99 -3.99
CA LEU A 90 12.39 -13.23 -3.54
C LEU A 90 12.53 -14.40 -4.52
N ALA A 91 12.92 -14.16 -5.78
CA ALA A 91 13.04 -15.20 -6.80
C ALA A 91 13.85 -16.45 -6.35
N PRO A 92 14.96 -16.33 -5.59
CA PRO A 92 15.70 -17.48 -5.09
C PRO A 92 14.94 -18.34 -4.08
N MET A 93 13.93 -17.77 -3.39
CA MET A 93 13.10 -18.52 -2.43
C MET A 93 11.98 -19.33 -3.09
N GLY A 94 11.79 -19.17 -4.41
CA GLY A 94 10.69 -19.77 -5.16
C GLY A 94 9.41 -18.91 -5.17
N ASN A 95 8.47 -19.29 -6.04
CA ASN A 95 7.25 -18.51 -6.33
C ASN A 95 6.04 -18.90 -5.47
N ALA A 96 6.24 -19.58 -4.34
CA ALA A 96 5.17 -20.10 -3.51
C ALA A 96 4.97 -19.24 -2.26
N GLY A 97 3.75 -18.73 -2.07
CA GLY A 97 3.32 -18.08 -0.83
C GLY A 97 2.60 -16.75 -1.02
N TYR A 98 1.96 -16.30 0.06
CA TYR A 98 1.14 -15.09 0.13
C TYR A 98 1.89 -13.82 -0.35
N VAL A 99 3.17 -13.70 -0.01
CA VAL A 99 3.99 -12.53 -0.39
C VAL A 99 4.16 -12.44 -1.90
N THR A 100 4.51 -13.55 -2.57
CA THR A 100 4.65 -13.62 -4.02
C THR A 100 3.34 -13.37 -4.77
N ASP A 101 2.20 -13.81 -4.21
CA ASP A 101 0.88 -13.54 -4.79
C ASP A 101 0.48 -12.07 -4.67
N ARG A 102 0.77 -11.44 -3.52
CA ARG A 102 0.54 -10.00 -3.31
C ARG A 102 1.38 -9.15 -4.27
N LEU A 103 2.63 -9.53 -4.51
CA LEU A 103 3.50 -8.86 -5.48
C LEU A 103 2.94 -8.99 -6.91
N ARG A 104 2.47 -10.18 -7.29
CA ARG A 104 1.85 -10.42 -8.59
C ARG A 104 0.60 -9.57 -8.81
N TRP A 105 -0.23 -9.40 -7.78
CA TRP A 105 -1.40 -8.51 -7.85
C TRP A 105 -0.99 -7.05 -8.09
N ARG A 106 0.01 -6.55 -7.35
CA ARG A 106 0.50 -5.17 -7.50
C ARG A 106 1.15 -4.89 -8.86
N LEU A 107 1.81 -5.87 -9.46
CA LEU A 107 2.35 -5.75 -10.81
C LEU A 107 1.26 -5.57 -11.89
N LYS A 108 0.06 -6.08 -11.64
CA LYS A 108 -1.09 -5.96 -12.55
C LYS A 108 -1.99 -4.75 -12.26
N PHE A 109 -1.74 -4.03 -11.17
CA PHE A 109 -2.56 -2.90 -10.77
C PHE A 109 -2.31 -1.70 -11.69
N ASP A 110 -3.36 -1.31 -12.42
CA ASP A 110 -3.40 -0.12 -13.25
C ASP A 110 -4.45 0.86 -12.72
N PRO A 111 -4.07 2.00 -12.11
CA PRO A 111 -5.06 3.01 -11.82
C PRO A 111 -5.51 3.57 -13.18
N GLY A 112 -6.73 3.22 -13.57
CA GLY A 112 -7.38 3.90 -14.68
C GLY A 112 -7.36 5.42 -14.46
N PRO A 113 -7.52 6.21 -15.53
CA PRO A 113 -7.63 7.65 -15.38
C PRO A 113 -8.71 7.97 -14.35
N ALA A 114 -8.37 8.85 -13.40
CA ALA A 114 -9.34 9.32 -12.42
C ALA A 114 -10.59 9.80 -13.19
N PRO A 115 -11.80 9.42 -12.78
CA PRO A 115 -13.00 9.95 -13.40
C PRO A 115 -12.92 11.48 -13.31
N ALA A 116 -13.08 12.16 -14.44
CA ALA A 116 -13.04 13.61 -14.50
C ALA A 116 -13.98 14.15 -13.41
N ALA A 117 -13.41 14.86 -12.43
CA ALA A 117 -14.20 15.53 -11.42
C ALA A 117 -15.24 16.41 -12.15
N PRO A 118 -16.53 16.34 -11.81
CA PRO A 118 -17.52 17.22 -12.41
C PRO A 118 -17.07 18.65 -12.17
N GLY A 119 -16.79 19.37 -13.27
CA GLY A 119 -16.31 20.73 -13.24
C GLY A 119 -17.23 21.61 -12.40
N GLY A 120 -16.65 22.35 -11.46
CA GLY A 120 -17.35 23.39 -10.74
C GLY A 120 -17.66 24.56 -11.67
N GLU A 121 -18.75 24.45 -12.42
CA GLU A 121 -19.47 25.61 -12.92
C GLU A 121 -20.67 25.86 -12.00
N GLY A 122 -20.56 26.92 -11.21
CA GLY A 122 -21.65 27.40 -10.38
C GLY A 122 -22.85 27.79 -11.25
N LYS A 123 -23.94 27.04 -11.12
CA LYS A 123 -25.28 27.61 -11.18
C LYS A 123 -26.05 27.15 -9.96
N ASP A 124 -26.21 28.08 -9.03
CA ASP A 124 -27.27 28.06 -8.05
C ASP A 124 -28.60 27.71 -8.72
N LYS A 125 -29.21 26.60 -8.28
CA LYS A 125 -30.56 26.60 -7.71
C LYS A 125 -31.01 25.18 -7.35
N ARG A 126 -31.26 25.04 -6.03
CA ARG A 126 -32.20 24.11 -5.37
C ARG A 126 -31.69 22.72 -5.04
N GLY A 127 -31.52 22.47 -3.74
CA GLY A 127 -31.39 21.13 -3.17
C GLY A 127 -30.47 21.07 -1.96
N SER A 128 -30.80 21.81 -0.90
CA SER A 128 -30.22 21.64 0.43
C SER A 128 -30.31 20.17 0.85
N GLY A 129 -29.19 19.48 1.09
CA GLY A 129 -29.30 18.14 1.67
C GLY A 129 -28.11 17.20 1.76
N VAL A 130 -26.87 17.56 1.38
CA VAL A 130 -25.77 16.55 1.43
C VAL A 130 -24.54 16.99 2.23
N LEU A 131 -24.33 18.28 2.45
CA LEU A 131 -23.27 18.76 3.33
C LEU A 131 -23.90 19.38 4.58
N ARG A 132 -24.13 18.55 5.60
CA ARG A 132 -24.38 19.08 6.95
C ARG A 132 -23.08 19.69 7.46
N ASP A 133 -23.06 21.00 7.57
CA ASP A 133 -22.05 21.71 8.34
C ASP A 133 -22.03 21.15 9.79
N ARG A 134 -20.92 20.51 10.15
CA ARG A 134 -20.69 19.92 11.48
C ARG A 134 -19.79 20.82 12.35
N SER A 135 -19.47 22.03 11.91
CA SER A 135 -18.59 22.93 12.64
C SER A 135 -19.23 23.56 13.90
N GLY A 136 -20.55 23.43 14.08
CA GLY A 136 -21.30 24.10 15.15
C GLY A 136 -21.95 23.23 16.24
N SER A 137 -21.78 21.90 16.24
CA SER A 137 -22.42 21.04 17.25
C SER A 137 -21.42 20.12 17.97
N TRP A 138 -20.53 20.71 18.77
CA TRP A 138 -20.13 20.01 19.99
C TRP A 138 -21.34 20.02 20.93
N ARG A 139 -22.25 19.06 20.73
CA ARG A 139 -23.12 18.62 21.82
C ARG A 139 -22.17 18.00 22.84
N GLU A 140 -22.19 18.53 24.05
CA GLU A 140 -21.72 17.81 25.22
C GLU A 140 -22.31 16.39 25.12
N PRO A 141 -21.48 15.33 25.08
CA PRO A 141 -21.99 13.99 24.91
C PRO A 141 -22.96 13.74 26.06
N GLU A 142 -24.24 13.51 25.74
CA GLU A 142 -25.18 12.91 26.68
C GLU A 142 -24.45 11.72 27.28
N LYS A 143 -24.30 11.73 28.62
CA LYS A 143 -23.62 10.71 29.41
C LYS A 143 -23.78 9.37 28.71
N ARG A 144 -22.70 8.90 28.08
CA ARG A 144 -22.62 7.55 27.55
C ARG A 144 -23.09 6.67 28.70
N ALA A 145 -24.19 5.93 28.50
CA ALA A 145 -24.65 4.96 29.47
C ALA A 145 -23.42 4.15 29.89
N GLU A 146 -23.16 4.12 31.20
CA GLU A 146 -22.02 3.39 31.71
C GLU A 146 -22.08 1.97 31.14
N PRO A 147 -20.93 1.38 30.76
CA PRO A 147 -20.92 -0.02 30.35
C PRO A 147 -21.62 -0.82 31.45
N GLU A 148 -22.59 -1.63 31.04
CA GLU A 148 -23.32 -2.53 31.93
C GLU A 148 -22.30 -3.28 32.78
N SER A 149 -22.46 -3.23 34.11
CA SER A 149 -21.50 -3.88 35.00
C SER A 149 -21.55 -5.39 34.78
N ASP A 150 -20.43 -6.07 34.97
CA ASP A 150 -20.35 -7.52 34.80
C ASP A 150 -21.41 -8.24 35.65
N ASP A 151 -21.74 -7.72 36.84
CA ASP A 151 -22.79 -8.27 37.70
C ASP A 151 -24.20 -8.18 37.08
N GLU A 152 -24.54 -7.05 36.44
CA GLU A 152 -25.82 -6.91 35.72
C GLU A 152 -25.91 -7.85 34.51
N PHE A 153 -24.79 -8.12 33.85
CA PHE A 153 -24.71 -9.06 32.74
C PHE A 153 -24.99 -10.50 33.20
N TYR A 154 -24.45 -10.91 34.35
CA TYR A 154 -24.70 -12.26 34.89
C TYR A 154 -26.11 -12.42 35.47
N GLU A 155 -26.72 -11.37 36.04
CA GLU A 155 -28.12 -11.42 36.49
C GLU A 155 -29.13 -11.50 35.34
N LYS A 156 -28.90 -10.77 34.24
CA LYS A 156 -29.85 -10.71 33.11
C LYS A 156 -29.84 -11.96 32.22
N GLY A 157 -28.87 -12.86 32.42
CA GLY A 157 -28.73 -14.13 31.70
C GLY A 157 -28.32 -13.95 30.24
N VAL A 158 -27.58 -14.93 29.70
CA VAL A 158 -27.04 -14.85 28.33
C VAL A 158 -28.20 -14.84 27.33
N ARG A 159 -28.43 -13.68 26.69
CA ARG A 159 -29.33 -13.57 25.54
C ARG A 159 -28.54 -13.89 24.28
N PHE A 160 -28.77 -15.06 23.72
CA PHE A 160 -28.35 -15.34 22.35
C PHE A 160 -29.39 -14.75 21.41
N ASP A 161 -29.03 -13.67 20.71
CA ASP A 161 -29.80 -13.19 19.56
C ASP A 161 -29.52 -14.13 18.38
N PRO A 162 -30.50 -14.89 17.86
CA PRO A 162 -30.32 -15.72 16.69
C PRO A 162 -30.51 -14.83 15.45
N SER A 163 -29.48 -14.08 15.08
CA SER A 163 -29.42 -13.42 13.79
C SER A 163 -28.13 -13.78 13.07
N TRP A 164 -28.12 -15.00 12.53
CA TRP A 164 -27.28 -15.41 11.40
C TRP A 164 -28.15 -16.15 10.38
#